data_AF-A0A3A2ZRQ7-F1
#
_entry.id   AF-A0A3A2ZRQ7-F1
#
_cell.length_a   1.000
_cell.length_b   1.000
_cell.length_c   1.000
_cell.angle_alpha   90.00
_cell.angle_beta   90.00
_cell.angle_gamma   90.00
#
_symmetry.space_group_name_H-M   'P 1'
#
loop_
_entity.id
_entity.type
_entity.pdbx_description
1 polymer ?
#
loop_
_entity_poly.entity_id
_entity_poly.type
_entity_poly.pdbx_seq_one_letter_code
_entity_poly.pdbx_strand_id
1 'polypeptide(L)'
;MSTQLLKAVKFIHNAGLCHGDISGRNIAFSCTRLLETTEEQLFDVLGFPEIEPFARIDGMPLGSGLPRQLVKAAEWVEWIDEDDEEIRLLDIGEGFLQGEEPKKLAQPGTLRAPETLFTDFFDYRVDLWRTGCIIYSFLFTTYPFWYLGEDEVLIFQMIGFVERLPSEWESKWKSMQARSSHDLEIEEDCEMSKLERKFAEVVHNPKLKPLLQVIQGLMRFLPSSRITIDEALTLLWRPQE
;
A
#
# COMPACT_ATOMS: atom_id res chain seq x y z
N MET A 1 5.63 7.47 9.97
CA MET A 1 5.57 6.61 8.76
C MET A 1 5.42 7.38 7.45
N SER A 2 4.32 8.12 7.18
CA SER A 2 4.07 8.73 5.85
C SER A 2 5.20 9.61 5.33
N THR A 3 5.78 10.48 6.17
CA THR A 3 6.93 11.31 5.79
C THR A 3 8.16 10.49 5.39
N GLN A 4 8.40 9.36 6.07
CA GLN A 4 9.53 8.48 5.74
C GLN A 4 9.31 7.75 4.41
N LEU A 5 8.08 7.27 4.16
CA LEU A 5 7.70 6.65 2.88
C LEU A 5 7.91 7.64 1.72
N LEU A 6 7.39 8.87 1.85
CA LEU A 6 7.58 9.91 0.86
C LEU A 6 9.07 10.22 0.63
N LYS A 7 9.88 10.31 1.67
CA LYS A 7 11.34 10.50 1.52
C LYS A 7 12.02 9.34 0.77
N ALA A 8 11.62 8.09 1.03
CA ALA A 8 12.15 6.94 0.32
C ALA A 8 11.77 6.97 -1.17
N VAL A 9 10.51 7.25 -1.49
CA VAL A 9 10.04 7.36 -2.88
C VAL A 9 10.72 8.53 -3.60
N LYS A 10 10.88 9.67 -2.92
CA LYS A 10 11.65 10.83 -3.46
C LYS A 10 13.07 10.43 -3.83
N PHE A 11 13.75 9.67 -2.96
CA PHE A 11 15.11 9.21 -3.23
C PHE A 11 15.18 8.35 -4.49
N ILE A 12 14.24 7.41 -4.66
CA ILE A 12 14.14 6.56 -5.86
C ILE A 12 13.86 7.40 -7.10
N HIS A 13 12.88 8.30 -7.06
CA HIS A 13 12.51 9.14 -8.21
C HIS A 13 13.63 10.08 -8.61
N ASN A 14 14.36 10.66 -7.65
CA ASN A 14 15.53 11.51 -7.90
C ASN A 14 16.70 10.75 -8.52
N ALA A 15 16.79 9.43 -8.30
CA ALA A 15 17.75 8.57 -8.97
C ALA A 15 17.33 8.20 -10.42
N GLY A 16 16.21 8.76 -10.92
CA GLY A 16 15.66 8.43 -12.23
C GLY A 16 15.01 7.05 -12.30
N LEU A 17 14.63 6.49 -11.14
CA LEU A 17 14.02 5.17 -11.03
C LEU A 17 12.53 5.27 -10.67
N CYS A 18 11.80 4.21 -11.00
CA CYS A 18 10.51 3.85 -10.44
C CYS A 18 10.71 2.60 -9.58
N HIS A 19 10.05 2.54 -8.42
CA HIS A 19 10.04 1.34 -7.58
C HIS A 19 9.18 0.22 -8.21
N GLY A 20 8.06 0.58 -8.82
CA GLY A 20 7.21 -0.34 -9.58
C GLY A 20 6.32 -1.26 -8.72
N ASP A 21 6.76 -1.60 -7.50
CA ASP A 21 5.98 -2.39 -6.53
C ASP A 21 5.83 -1.80 -5.12
N ILE A 22 5.46 -0.52 -5.00
CA ILE A 22 5.14 0.05 -3.68
C ILE A 22 3.90 -0.64 -3.10
N SER A 23 4.09 -1.39 -2.01
CA SER A 23 3.01 -2.09 -1.31
C SER A 23 3.32 -2.23 0.19
N GLY A 24 2.32 -2.51 1.01
CA GLY A 24 2.51 -2.74 2.45
C GLY A 24 3.39 -3.96 2.75
N ARG A 25 3.52 -4.90 1.80
CA ARG A 25 4.42 -6.06 1.91
C ARG A 25 5.90 -5.69 1.76
N ASN A 26 6.17 -4.59 1.07
CA ASN A 26 7.52 -4.10 0.79
C ASN A 26 7.92 -2.97 1.76
N ILE A 27 7.19 -2.80 2.86
CA ILE A 27 7.53 -1.86 3.92
C ILE A 27 7.81 -2.65 5.19
N ALA A 28 9.01 -2.48 5.74
CA ALA A 28 9.40 -3.10 6.99
C ALA A 28 9.80 -2.04 8.01
N PHE A 29 9.58 -2.33 9.30
CA PHE A 29 10.16 -1.57 10.39
C PHE A 29 11.61 -1.98 10.60
N SER A 30 12.44 -1.04 11.07
CA SER A 30 13.86 -1.27 11.29
C SER A 30 14.11 -2.09 12.55
N CYS A 31 13.16 -2.09 13.50
CA CYS A 31 13.21 -2.89 14.72
C CYS A 31 14.52 -2.66 15.48
N THR A 32 14.92 -1.39 15.64
CA THR A 32 16.25 -1.05 16.17
C THR A 32 16.44 -1.55 17.59
N ARG A 33 15.41 -1.48 18.43
CA ARG A 33 15.44 -2.04 19.78
C ARG A 33 15.52 -3.57 19.78
N LEU A 34 14.87 -4.25 18.83
CA LEU A 34 14.97 -5.70 18.69
C LEU A 34 16.42 -6.14 18.42
N LEU A 35 17.19 -5.35 17.65
CA LEU A 35 18.61 -5.63 17.41
C LEU A 35 19.47 -5.54 18.68
N GLU A 36 19.04 -4.74 19.66
CA GLU A 36 19.72 -4.56 20.94
C GLU A 36 19.19 -5.49 22.05
N THR A 37 18.10 -6.20 21.78
CA THR A 37 17.40 -7.08 22.72
C THR A 37 18.13 -8.42 22.87
N THR A 38 18.26 -8.92 24.10
CA THR A 38 18.80 -10.27 24.33
C THR A 38 17.78 -11.35 24.01
N GLU A 39 18.23 -12.57 23.75
CA GLU A 39 17.34 -13.71 23.50
C GLU A 39 16.34 -13.94 24.65
N GLU A 40 16.76 -13.74 25.90
CA GLU A 40 15.89 -13.86 27.08
C GLU A 40 14.78 -12.80 27.09
N GLN A 41 15.12 -11.54 26.81
CA GLN A 41 14.15 -10.45 26.71
C GLN A 41 13.16 -10.67 25.55
N LEU A 42 13.62 -11.29 24.46
CA LEU A 42 12.76 -11.66 23.34
C LEU A 42 11.76 -12.75 23.77
N PHE A 43 12.21 -13.77 24.50
CA PHE A 43 11.34 -14.82 25.02
C PHE A 43 10.44 -14.38 26.17
N ASP A 44 10.80 -13.34 26.92
CA ASP A 44 9.90 -12.76 27.92
C ASP A 44 8.62 -12.20 27.28
N VAL A 45 8.70 -11.72 26.02
CA VAL A 45 7.54 -11.21 25.29
C VAL A 45 6.87 -12.28 24.42
N LEU A 46 7.66 -13.07 23.67
CA LEU A 46 7.11 -14.09 22.76
C LEU A 46 6.74 -15.41 23.45
N GLY A 47 7.22 -15.60 24.68
CA GLY A 47 7.30 -16.90 25.32
C GLY A 47 8.52 -17.70 24.85
N PHE A 48 8.91 -18.69 25.66
CA PHE A 48 9.93 -19.66 25.25
C PHE A 48 9.40 -20.54 24.10
N PRO A 49 10.26 -20.92 23.12
CA PRO A 49 9.83 -21.75 22.00
C PRO A 49 9.24 -23.09 22.46
N GLU A 50 8.01 -23.37 22.02
CA GLU A 50 7.39 -24.68 22.21
C GLU A 50 7.94 -25.65 21.14
N ILE A 51 8.59 -26.73 21.59
CA ILE A 51 9.26 -27.70 20.72
C ILE A 51 8.63 -29.08 20.90
N GLU A 52 8.28 -29.73 19.80
CA GLU A 52 7.84 -31.12 19.79
C GLU A 52 8.78 -32.00 18.94
N PRO A 53 9.02 -33.27 19.34
CA PRO A 53 9.77 -34.21 18.51
C PRO A 53 9.08 -34.42 17.16
N PHE A 54 9.81 -34.22 16.07
CA PHE A 54 9.34 -34.64 14.77
C PHE A 54 9.60 -36.15 14.65
N ALA A 55 8.53 -36.93 14.59
CA ALA A 55 8.63 -38.38 14.51
C ALA A 55 7.66 -38.92 13.47
N ARG A 56 8.03 -40.05 12.87
CA ARG A 56 7.11 -40.77 12.00
C ARG A 56 6.07 -41.49 12.85
N ILE A 57 4.84 -41.51 12.36
CA ILE A 57 3.71 -42.22 13.01
C ILE A 57 3.99 -43.73 13.11
N ASP A 58 4.80 -44.28 12.20
CA ASP A 58 5.20 -45.68 12.18
C ASP A 58 6.43 -46.01 13.07
N GLY A 59 6.99 -45.01 13.76
CA GLY A 59 8.15 -45.18 14.65
C GLY A 59 9.50 -45.41 13.95
N MET A 60 9.53 -45.37 12.62
CA MET A 60 10.78 -45.57 11.87
C MET A 60 11.70 -44.33 11.94
N PRO A 61 13.00 -44.48 11.66
CA PRO A 61 13.92 -43.35 11.63
C PRO A 61 13.53 -42.30 10.58
N LEU A 62 13.77 -41.03 10.89
CA LEU A 62 13.64 -39.94 9.92
C LEU A 62 14.74 -40.02 8.86
N GLY A 63 14.41 -39.60 7.62
CA GLY A 63 15.39 -39.41 6.57
C GLY A 63 16.36 -38.27 6.90
N SER A 64 17.57 -38.31 6.34
CA SER A 64 18.66 -37.36 6.66
C SER A 64 18.37 -35.89 6.32
N GLY A 65 17.35 -35.62 5.50
CA GLY A 65 16.93 -34.26 5.12
C GLY A 65 15.78 -33.67 5.94
N LEU A 66 15.28 -34.38 6.95
CA LEU A 66 14.15 -33.93 7.75
C LEU A 66 14.62 -33.39 9.12
N PRO A 67 13.98 -32.32 9.64
CA PRO A 67 14.28 -31.80 10.97
C PRO A 67 13.91 -32.83 12.04
N ARG A 68 14.58 -32.80 13.19
CA ARG A 68 14.27 -33.72 14.32
C ARG A 68 13.20 -33.19 15.27
N GLN A 69 12.84 -31.94 15.12
CA GLN A 69 11.90 -31.24 15.99
C GLN A 69 11.07 -30.25 15.17
N LEU A 70 9.85 -30.04 15.61
CA LEU A 70 8.98 -28.96 15.17
C LEU A 70 9.02 -27.86 16.23
N VAL A 71 9.11 -26.62 15.77
CA VAL A 71 8.98 -25.44 16.64
C VAL A 71 7.65 -24.80 16.30
N LYS A 72 6.78 -24.61 17.30
CA LYS A 72 5.51 -23.92 17.11
C LYS A 72 5.79 -22.48 16.66
N ALA A 73 5.01 -21.98 15.71
CA ALA A 73 5.12 -20.58 15.30
C ALA A 73 4.81 -19.67 16.50
N ALA A 74 5.70 -18.71 16.78
CA ALA A 74 5.47 -17.72 17.81
C ALA A 74 4.33 -16.79 17.40
N GLU A 75 3.49 -16.40 18.37
CA GLU A 75 2.44 -15.40 18.17
C GLU A 75 3.00 -14.02 18.52
N TRP A 76 2.86 -13.06 17.60
CA TRP A 76 3.44 -11.72 17.72
C TRP A 76 2.34 -10.68 17.93
N VAL A 77 1.76 -10.66 19.13
CA VAL A 77 0.56 -9.86 19.44
C VAL A 77 0.87 -8.59 20.23
N GLU A 78 1.86 -8.61 21.13
CA GLU A 78 2.05 -7.55 22.14
C GLU A 78 3.29 -6.65 21.94
N TRP A 79 4.17 -6.94 20.97
CA TRP A 79 5.41 -6.15 20.79
C TRP A 79 5.19 -4.79 20.07
N ILE A 80 3.97 -4.44 19.66
CA ILE A 80 3.71 -3.30 18.77
C ILE A 80 3.59 -1.96 19.53
N ASP A 81 4.35 -1.76 20.61
CA ASP A 81 4.42 -0.50 21.36
C ASP A 81 5.79 0.20 21.13
N GLU A 82 6.12 0.37 19.86
CA GLU A 82 7.18 1.28 19.44
C GLU A 82 6.58 2.52 18.77
N ASP A 83 6.37 3.58 19.57
CA ASP A 83 5.78 4.83 19.10
C ASP A 83 6.62 5.51 17.98
N ASP A 84 7.93 5.27 17.97
CA ASP A 84 8.89 5.88 17.05
C ASP A 84 9.76 4.83 16.34
N GLU A 85 9.24 4.24 15.27
CA GLU A 85 10.01 3.32 14.41
C GLU A 85 10.33 3.88 13.02
N GLU A 86 11.50 3.49 12.53
CA GLU A 86 11.94 3.80 11.17
C GLU A 86 11.45 2.74 10.20
N ILE A 87 10.82 3.15 9.10
CA ILE A 87 10.46 2.25 8.02
C ILE A 87 11.54 2.20 6.95
N ARG A 88 11.64 1.06 6.28
CA ARG A 88 12.44 0.82 5.08
C ARG A 88 11.53 0.37 3.95
N LEU A 89 11.72 0.94 2.78
CA LEU A 89 11.10 0.46 1.54
C LEU A 89 12.05 -0.57 0.93
N LEU A 90 11.54 -1.77 0.70
CA LEU A 90 12.27 -2.97 0.28
C LEU A 90 11.87 -3.38 -1.14
N ASP A 91 12.61 -4.35 -1.68
CA ASP A 91 12.32 -5.05 -2.93
C ASP A 91 12.17 -4.15 -4.17
N ILE A 92 13.30 -3.95 -4.84
CA ILE A 92 13.38 -3.20 -6.11
C ILE A 92 13.28 -4.12 -7.34
N GLY A 93 12.89 -5.38 -7.17
CA GLY A 93 12.86 -6.39 -8.25
C GLY A 93 11.96 -6.01 -9.43
N GLU A 94 10.91 -5.25 -9.17
CA GLU A 94 9.96 -4.72 -10.18
C GLU A 94 10.28 -3.26 -10.60
N GLY A 95 11.41 -2.72 -10.13
CA GLY A 95 11.84 -1.36 -10.44
C GLY A 95 12.35 -1.20 -11.87
N PHE A 96 12.21 0.01 -12.41
CA PHE A 96 12.64 0.34 -13.77
C PHE A 96 13.15 1.79 -13.88
N LEU A 97 13.96 2.07 -14.90
CA LEU A 97 14.43 3.43 -15.20
C LEU A 97 13.30 4.24 -15.85
N GLN A 98 13.16 5.51 -15.46
CA GLN A 98 12.20 6.42 -16.07
C GLN A 98 12.50 6.59 -17.57
N GLY A 99 11.51 6.37 -18.43
CA GLY A 99 11.65 6.31 -19.88
C GLY A 99 12.00 4.93 -20.44
N GLU A 100 12.24 3.93 -19.58
CA GLU A 100 12.43 2.52 -19.94
C GLU A 100 11.32 1.65 -19.33
N GLU A 101 10.08 2.12 -19.43
CA GLU A 101 8.93 1.42 -18.85
C GLU A 101 8.76 0.01 -19.44
N PRO A 102 8.56 -1.02 -18.58
CA PRO A 102 8.31 -2.35 -19.06
C PRO A 102 6.95 -2.43 -19.75
N LYS A 103 6.76 -3.42 -20.64
CA LYS A 103 5.46 -3.66 -21.30
C LYS A 103 4.34 -4.04 -20.33
N LYS A 104 4.71 -4.60 -19.18
CA LYS A 104 3.79 -5.06 -18.14
C LYS A 104 4.43 -4.77 -16.79
N LEU A 105 3.60 -4.31 -15.86
CA LEU A 105 3.96 -4.08 -14.46
C LEU A 105 3.30 -5.15 -13.60
N ALA A 106 4.00 -5.67 -12.59
CA ALA A 106 3.34 -6.43 -11.53
C ALA A 106 2.39 -5.51 -10.76
N GLN A 107 1.11 -5.88 -10.68
CA GLN A 107 0.11 -5.06 -10.01
C GLN A 107 -0.73 -5.87 -9.03
N PRO A 108 -0.45 -5.77 -7.72
CA PRO A 108 -1.38 -6.25 -6.70
C PRO A 108 -2.76 -5.65 -6.95
N GLY A 109 -3.81 -6.48 -6.96
CA GLY A 109 -5.14 -6.08 -7.41
C GLY A 109 -5.68 -4.81 -6.74
N THR A 110 -5.53 -4.70 -5.41
CA THR A 110 -5.99 -3.56 -4.61
C THR A 110 -5.17 -2.27 -4.78
N LEU A 111 -4.02 -2.36 -5.45
CA LEU A 111 -3.06 -1.26 -5.65
C LEU A 111 -2.89 -0.87 -7.12
N ARG A 112 -3.70 -1.45 -8.03
CA ARG A 112 -3.67 -1.12 -9.45
C ARG A 112 -3.94 0.37 -9.66
N ALA A 113 -3.10 1.00 -10.45
CA ALA A 113 -3.28 2.39 -10.84
C ALA A 113 -4.26 2.46 -12.02
N PRO A 114 -5.20 3.42 -12.04
CA PRO A 114 -6.31 3.44 -12.99
C PRO A 114 -5.85 3.56 -14.44
N GLU A 115 -4.77 4.29 -14.72
CA GLU A 115 -4.18 4.42 -16.05
C GLU A 115 -3.85 3.06 -16.65
N THR A 116 -3.41 2.08 -15.86
CA THR A 116 -3.07 0.75 -16.38
C THR A 116 -4.30 -0.06 -16.83
N LEU A 117 -5.50 0.38 -16.46
CA LEU A 117 -6.78 -0.20 -16.87
C LEU A 117 -7.39 0.60 -18.04
N PHE A 118 -7.09 1.89 -18.12
CA PHE A 118 -7.64 2.82 -19.12
C PHE A 118 -6.77 3.02 -20.35
N THR A 119 -5.45 2.89 -20.24
CA THR A 119 -4.48 3.15 -21.31
C THR A 119 -3.52 1.97 -21.47
N ASP A 120 -2.72 1.99 -22.54
CA ASP A 120 -1.62 1.05 -22.75
C ASP A 120 -0.27 1.61 -22.26
N PHE A 121 -0.29 2.77 -21.59
CA PHE A 121 0.90 3.51 -21.18
C PHE A 121 0.81 3.88 -19.70
N PHE A 122 1.87 3.60 -18.97
CA PHE A 122 2.09 4.07 -17.61
C PHE A 122 3.53 4.58 -17.51
N ASP A 123 3.87 5.22 -16.41
CA ASP A 123 5.24 5.63 -16.08
C ASP A 123 5.45 5.58 -14.57
N TYR A 124 6.55 6.15 -14.08
CA TYR A 124 6.89 6.16 -12.65
C TYR A 124 5.80 6.71 -11.72
N ARG A 125 4.81 7.44 -12.25
CA ARG A 125 3.70 7.99 -11.47
C ARG A 125 2.75 6.92 -10.94
N VAL A 126 2.89 5.66 -11.35
CA VAL A 126 2.27 4.51 -10.67
C VAL A 126 2.69 4.42 -9.21
N ASP A 127 3.93 4.79 -8.88
CA ASP A 127 4.42 4.85 -7.50
C ASP A 127 3.67 5.90 -6.69
N LEU A 128 3.27 7.02 -7.30
CA LEU A 128 2.52 8.08 -6.61
C LEU A 128 1.15 7.56 -6.18
N TRP A 129 0.43 6.90 -7.08
CA TRP A 129 -0.87 6.27 -6.78
C TRP A 129 -0.73 5.26 -5.63
N ARG A 130 0.22 4.34 -5.74
CA ARG A 130 0.45 3.31 -4.73
C ARG A 130 0.86 3.90 -3.39
N THR A 131 1.69 4.95 -3.40
CA THR A 131 2.06 5.69 -2.18
C THR A 131 0.82 6.29 -1.50
N GLY A 132 -0.11 6.86 -2.28
CA GLY A 132 -1.40 7.34 -1.76
C GLY A 132 -2.22 6.23 -1.10
N CYS A 133 -2.33 5.06 -1.75
CA CYS A 133 -3.01 3.89 -1.20
C CYS A 133 -2.38 3.40 0.12
N ILE A 134 -1.05 3.43 0.22
CA ILE A 134 -0.34 3.03 1.43
C ILE A 134 -0.52 4.04 2.56
N ILE A 135 -0.41 5.35 2.27
CA ILE A 135 -0.67 6.39 3.27
C ILE A 135 -2.12 6.30 3.78
N TYR A 136 -3.09 6.02 2.90
CA TYR A 136 -4.45 5.70 3.30
C TYR A 136 -4.50 4.50 4.27
N SER A 137 -3.79 3.41 3.93
CA SER A 137 -3.78 2.20 4.77
C SER A 137 -3.20 2.42 6.17
N PHE A 138 -2.24 3.32 6.32
CA PHE A 138 -1.72 3.70 7.64
C PHE A 138 -2.78 4.37 8.53
N LEU A 139 -3.74 5.09 7.93
CA LEU A 139 -4.78 5.79 8.68
C LEU A 139 -5.99 4.91 8.98
N PHE A 140 -6.40 4.08 8.02
CA PHE A 140 -7.68 3.37 8.08
C PHE A 140 -7.53 1.86 8.26
N THR A 141 -6.30 1.38 8.44
CA THR A 141 -5.94 -0.04 8.63
C THR A 141 -6.49 -0.99 7.56
N THR A 142 -6.79 -0.44 6.38
CA THR A 142 -7.31 -1.16 5.21
C THR A 142 -6.92 -0.45 3.91
N TYR A 143 -6.94 -1.16 2.79
CA TYR A 143 -6.76 -0.55 1.48
C TYR A 143 -7.99 0.26 1.05
N PRO A 144 -7.82 1.30 0.22
CA PRO A 144 -8.95 2.12 -0.22
C PRO A 144 -9.91 1.36 -1.14
N PHE A 145 -9.44 0.31 -1.81
CA PHE A 145 -10.20 -0.46 -2.79
C PHE A 145 -10.00 -1.98 -2.62
N TRP A 146 -11.00 -2.74 -3.00
CA TRP A 146 -10.98 -4.20 -3.04
C TRP A 146 -10.94 -4.70 -4.48
N TYR A 147 -10.24 -5.80 -4.71
CA TYR A 147 -10.15 -6.44 -6.02
C TYR A 147 -10.49 -7.92 -5.93
N LEU A 148 -11.56 -8.33 -6.61
CA LEU A 148 -12.04 -9.71 -6.66
C LEU A 148 -11.91 -10.32 -8.08
N GLY A 149 -11.11 -9.70 -8.95
CA GLY A 149 -10.87 -10.18 -10.32
C GLY A 149 -11.57 -9.37 -11.42
N GLU A 150 -12.37 -8.37 -11.04
CA GLU A 150 -13.20 -7.58 -11.97
C GLU A 150 -12.73 -6.13 -12.01
N ASP A 151 -12.19 -5.72 -13.15
CA ASP A 151 -11.56 -4.41 -13.32
C ASP A 151 -12.61 -3.29 -13.27
N GLU A 152 -13.82 -3.52 -13.79
CA GLU A 152 -14.93 -2.58 -13.76
C GLU A 152 -15.44 -2.30 -12.35
N VAL A 153 -15.47 -3.32 -11.48
CA VAL A 153 -15.85 -3.17 -10.06
C VAL A 153 -14.77 -2.40 -9.29
N LEU A 154 -13.50 -2.61 -9.64
CA LEU A 154 -12.39 -1.83 -9.08
C LEU A 154 -12.48 -0.36 -9.48
N ILE A 155 -12.66 -0.07 -10.78
CA ILE A 155 -12.81 1.30 -11.26
C ILE A 155 -14.04 1.98 -10.64
N PHE A 156 -15.16 1.27 -10.52
CA PHE A 156 -16.36 1.78 -9.86
C PHE A 156 -16.07 2.30 -8.44
N GLN A 157 -15.26 1.58 -7.66
CA GLN A 157 -14.85 2.01 -6.32
C GLN A 157 -13.99 3.29 -6.36
N MET A 158 -13.11 3.42 -7.36
CA MET A 158 -12.24 4.58 -7.54
C MET A 158 -13.00 5.85 -7.94
N ILE A 159 -14.09 5.72 -8.71
CA ILE A 159 -14.87 6.88 -9.17
C ILE A 159 -15.51 7.58 -7.96
N GLY A 160 -15.28 8.89 -7.85
CA GLY A 160 -15.73 9.71 -6.72
C GLY A 160 -14.92 9.50 -5.43
N PHE A 161 -13.87 8.66 -5.45
CA PHE A 161 -13.04 8.44 -4.26
C PHE A 161 -12.28 9.70 -3.87
N VAL A 162 -11.51 10.27 -4.80
CA VAL A 162 -10.92 11.61 -4.67
C VAL A 162 -11.52 12.61 -5.66
N GLU A 163 -12.00 12.13 -6.82
CA GLU A 163 -12.55 12.97 -7.88
C GLU A 163 -13.43 12.15 -8.83
N ARG A 164 -14.10 12.85 -9.76
CA ARG A 164 -14.89 12.20 -10.83
C ARG A 164 -13.99 11.60 -11.90
N LEU A 165 -14.54 10.64 -12.65
CA LEU A 165 -13.83 10.06 -13.78
C LEU A 165 -13.47 11.16 -14.81
N PRO A 166 -12.23 11.19 -15.33
CA PRO A 166 -11.86 12.10 -16.42
C PRO A 166 -12.70 11.85 -17.67
N SER A 167 -13.07 12.93 -18.37
CA SER A 167 -13.89 12.84 -19.58
C SER A 167 -13.28 11.96 -20.68
N GLU A 168 -11.96 11.96 -20.78
CA GLU A 168 -11.18 11.13 -21.71
C GLU A 168 -11.37 9.63 -21.49
N TRP A 169 -11.74 9.22 -20.28
CA TRP A 169 -11.90 7.81 -19.88
C TRP A 169 -13.37 7.37 -19.87
N GLU A 170 -14.33 8.30 -20.04
CA GLU A 170 -15.77 7.99 -20.00
C GLU A 170 -16.21 6.97 -21.05
N SER A 171 -15.68 7.05 -22.28
CA SER A 171 -16.07 6.12 -23.35
C SER A 171 -15.65 4.68 -23.03
N LYS A 172 -14.43 4.50 -22.52
CA LYS A 172 -13.92 3.18 -22.11
C LYS A 172 -14.64 2.68 -20.87
N TRP A 173 -14.97 3.55 -19.92
CA TRP A 173 -15.77 3.22 -18.75
C TRP A 173 -17.17 2.72 -19.14
N LYS A 174 -17.90 3.43 -20.01
CA LYS A 174 -19.21 2.98 -20.51
C LYS A 174 -19.12 1.59 -21.17
N SER A 175 -18.02 1.32 -21.87
CA SER A 175 -17.76 0.01 -22.49
C SER A 175 -17.43 -1.09 -21.47
N MET A 176 -16.79 -0.75 -20.35
CA MET A 176 -16.59 -1.66 -19.21
C MET A 176 -17.92 -1.95 -18.52
N GLN A 177 -18.69 -0.90 -18.21
CA GLN A 177 -20.00 -1.00 -17.57
C GLN A 177 -20.99 -1.85 -18.37
N ALA A 178 -21.05 -1.68 -19.70
CA ALA A 178 -21.94 -2.45 -20.57
C ALA A 178 -21.59 -3.96 -20.64
N ARG A 179 -20.36 -4.35 -20.29
CA ARG A 179 -19.92 -5.75 -20.24
C ARG A 179 -20.02 -6.36 -18.84
N SER A 180 -20.28 -5.54 -17.83
CA SER A 180 -20.41 -5.95 -16.44
C SER A 180 -21.69 -6.75 -16.22
N SER A 181 -21.63 -7.76 -15.35
CA SER A 181 -22.84 -8.38 -14.77
C SER A 181 -23.36 -7.62 -13.56
N HIS A 182 -22.63 -6.62 -13.08
CA HIS A 182 -22.96 -5.81 -11.91
C HIS A 182 -23.68 -4.53 -12.32
N ASP A 183 -24.62 -4.11 -11.47
CA ASP A 183 -25.22 -2.79 -11.56
C ASP A 183 -24.26 -1.76 -10.96
N LEU A 184 -23.59 -1.00 -11.85
CA LEU A 184 -22.51 -0.06 -11.50
C LEU A 184 -22.97 1.39 -11.69
N GLU A 185 -24.14 1.73 -11.16
CA GLU A 185 -24.66 3.10 -11.16
C GLU A 185 -23.82 4.01 -10.25
N ILE A 186 -23.23 5.04 -10.85
CA ILE A 186 -22.45 6.04 -10.13
C ILE A 186 -23.43 7.02 -9.47
N GLU A 187 -23.34 7.19 -8.16
CA GLU A 187 -24.10 8.20 -7.42
C GLU A 187 -23.87 9.60 -8.04
N GLU A 188 -24.97 10.30 -8.35
CA GLU A 188 -24.90 11.69 -8.80
C GLU A 188 -24.52 12.63 -7.64
N ASP A 189 -23.69 13.61 -7.98
CA ASP A 189 -23.42 14.85 -7.23
C ASP A 189 -23.41 14.74 -5.70
N CYS A 190 -22.25 14.34 -5.14
CA CYS A 190 -21.92 14.61 -3.75
C CYS A 190 -20.95 15.79 -3.69
N GLU A 191 -21.26 16.81 -2.87
CA GLU A 191 -20.35 17.94 -2.64
C GLU A 191 -18.99 17.49 -2.09
N MET A 192 -18.94 16.34 -1.41
CA MET A 192 -17.72 15.76 -0.85
C MET A 192 -17.38 14.41 -1.49
N SER A 193 -16.10 14.21 -1.76
CA SER A 193 -15.54 12.92 -2.19
C SER A 193 -15.73 11.84 -1.13
N LYS A 194 -15.69 10.55 -1.53
CA LYS A 194 -15.79 9.42 -0.58
C LYS A 194 -14.66 9.46 0.45
N LEU A 195 -13.46 9.89 0.04
CA LEU A 195 -12.32 10.07 0.95
C LEU A 195 -12.59 11.16 2.00
N GLU A 196 -13.11 12.33 1.60
CA GLU A 196 -13.42 13.42 2.54
C GLU A 196 -14.45 13.02 3.58
N ARG A 197 -15.53 12.34 3.15
CA ARG A 197 -16.54 11.77 4.06
C ARG A 197 -15.89 10.86 5.10
N LYS A 198 -15.12 9.87 4.65
CA LYS A 198 -14.45 8.92 5.54
C LYS A 198 -13.42 9.58 6.46
N PHE A 199 -12.69 10.59 5.95
CA PHE A 199 -11.71 11.32 6.73
C PHE A 199 -12.37 12.14 7.85
N ALA A 200 -13.50 12.80 7.56
CA ALA A 200 -14.27 13.54 8.55
C ALA A 200 -14.87 12.63 9.63
N GLU A 201 -15.28 11.42 9.27
CA GLU A 201 -15.84 10.43 10.19
C GLU A 201 -14.81 9.83 11.16
N VAL A 202 -13.60 9.52 10.67
CA VAL A 202 -12.63 8.70 11.42
C VAL A 202 -11.45 9.52 11.97
N VAL A 203 -11.03 10.59 11.29
CA VAL A 203 -9.79 11.30 11.62
C VAL A 203 -10.11 12.57 12.43
N HIS A 204 -10.02 12.44 13.75
CA HIS A 204 -10.25 13.57 14.67
C HIS A 204 -8.97 14.33 15.05
N ASN A 205 -7.80 13.69 14.94
CA ASN A 205 -6.54 14.33 15.30
C ASN A 205 -6.16 15.40 14.27
N PRO A 206 -6.05 16.69 14.66
CA PRO A 206 -5.76 17.76 13.72
C PRO A 206 -4.42 17.56 13.03
N LYS A 207 -3.40 16.99 13.70
CA LYS A 207 -2.07 16.73 13.12
C LYS A 207 -2.11 15.83 11.89
N LEU A 208 -3.15 15.01 11.75
CA LEU A 208 -3.32 14.09 10.61
C LEU A 208 -4.02 14.76 9.43
N LYS A 209 -4.71 15.90 9.61
CA LYS A 209 -5.46 16.60 8.54
C LYS A 209 -4.68 16.83 7.24
N PRO A 210 -3.39 17.18 7.23
CA PRO A 210 -2.64 17.34 5.99
C PRO A 210 -2.61 16.08 5.10
N LEU A 211 -2.76 14.88 5.69
CA LEU A 211 -2.76 13.62 4.95
C LEU A 211 -3.96 13.51 3.99
N LEU A 212 -5.08 14.20 4.26
CA LEU A 212 -6.21 14.24 3.33
C LEU A 212 -5.76 14.81 1.98
N GLN A 213 -5.13 15.98 1.98
CA GLN A 213 -4.66 16.65 0.76
C GLN A 213 -3.55 15.86 0.07
N VAL A 214 -2.68 15.20 0.85
CA VAL A 214 -1.63 14.31 0.32
C VAL A 214 -2.25 13.12 -0.41
N ILE A 215 -3.19 12.41 0.21
CA ILE A 215 -3.85 11.25 -0.43
C ILE A 215 -4.63 11.71 -1.66
N GLN A 216 -5.40 12.80 -1.57
CA GLN A 216 -6.15 13.38 -2.69
C GLN A 216 -5.24 13.71 -3.87
N GLY A 217 -4.12 14.37 -3.62
CA GLY A 217 -3.18 14.78 -4.66
C GLY A 217 -2.42 13.61 -5.28
N LEU A 218 -2.06 12.59 -4.52
CA LEU A 218 -1.34 11.42 -5.02
C LEU A 218 -2.25 10.45 -5.80
N MET A 219 -3.53 10.36 -5.43
CA MET A 219 -4.48 9.41 -6.00
C MET A 219 -5.39 10.03 -7.07
N ARG A 220 -4.92 11.06 -7.78
CA ARG A 220 -5.64 11.62 -8.94
C ARG A 220 -5.67 10.59 -10.08
N PHE A 221 -6.77 10.55 -10.83
CA PHE A 221 -6.97 9.59 -11.91
C PHE A 221 -5.89 9.76 -12.99
N LEU A 222 -5.80 10.95 -13.56
CA LEU A 222 -4.79 11.26 -14.57
C LEU A 222 -3.40 11.32 -13.90
N PRO A 223 -2.41 10.53 -14.36
CA PRO A 223 -1.07 10.56 -13.78
C PRO A 223 -0.45 11.96 -13.81
N SER A 224 -0.68 12.72 -14.87
CA SER A 224 -0.21 14.11 -15.03
C SER A 224 -0.82 15.11 -14.05
N SER A 225 -1.95 14.77 -13.44
CA SER A 225 -2.61 15.61 -12.44
C SER A 225 -2.22 15.27 -11.01
N ARG A 226 -1.41 14.22 -10.80
CA ARG A 226 -0.92 13.84 -9.47
C ARG A 226 0.13 14.83 -8.99
N ILE A 227 0.07 15.16 -7.71
CA ILE A 227 1.13 15.95 -7.07
C ILE A 227 2.43 15.15 -7.04
N THR A 228 3.54 15.86 -7.12
CA THR A 228 4.87 15.31 -6.90
C THR A 228 5.08 14.93 -5.44
N ILE A 229 6.09 14.09 -5.17
CA ILE A 229 6.48 13.76 -3.81
C ILE A 229 6.96 15.00 -3.02
N ASP A 230 7.59 15.96 -3.69
CA ASP A 230 8.02 17.24 -3.09
C ASP A 230 6.85 18.10 -2.62
N GLU A 231 5.79 18.18 -3.43
CA GLU A 231 4.55 18.86 -3.05
C GLU A 231 3.86 18.13 -1.89
N ALA A 232 3.76 16.80 -1.96
CA ALA A 232 3.20 15.98 -0.88
C ALA A 232 3.94 16.18 0.45
N LEU A 233 5.27 16.22 0.42
CA LEU A 233 6.09 16.50 1.58
C LEU A 233 5.87 17.91 2.13
N THR A 234 5.74 18.90 1.25
CA THR A 234 5.46 20.29 1.64
C THR A 234 4.11 20.41 2.34
N LEU A 235 3.09 19.67 1.90
CA LEU A 235 1.79 19.62 2.58
C LEU A 235 1.90 19.12 4.03
N LEU A 236 2.77 18.14 4.29
CA LEU A 236 2.97 17.61 5.65
C LEU A 236 3.74 18.57 6.58
N TRP A 237 4.55 19.47 6.04
CA TRP A 237 5.37 20.39 6.82
C TRP A 237 4.73 21.75 7.09
N ARG A 238 3.57 22.06 6.48
CA ARG A 238 2.89 23.32 6.76
C ARG A 238 2.52 23.40 8.26
N PRO A 239 2.98 24.44 8.99
CA PRO A 239 2.53 24.67 10.35
C PRO A 239 1.00 24.83 10.33
N GLN A 240 0.32 24.21 11.27
CA GLN A 240 -1.11 24.45 11.46
C GLN A 240 -1.25 25.86 12.07
N GLU A 241 -1.86 26.78 11.32
CA GLU A 241 -2.34 28.06 11.85
C GLU A 241 -3.45 27.85 12.89
#